data_AF-A0A9E4WA36-F1
#
_entry.id   AF-A0A9E4WA36-F1
#
_cell.length_a   1.000
_cell.length_b   1.000
_cell.length_c   1.000
_cell.angle_alpha   90.00
_cell.angle_beta   90.00
_cell.angle_gamma   90.00
#
_symmetry.space_group_name_H-M   'P 1'
#
loop_
_entity.id
_entity.type
_entity.pdbx_description
1 polymer ?
#
loop_
_entity_poly.entity_id
_entity_poly.type
_entity_poly.pdbx_seq_one_letter_code
_entity_poly.pdbx_strand_id
1 'polypeptide(L)'
;MSYDLPNDSDEPEGPNLPGITDFVLRRVRNGCIIAVGLLFGFLILWWLRTVYTDLLWYGELGYRDVFTKILVMKLWLFIGGTVVTALALIVNFYFTFRFSRGPSTLPVTDETMRLLRALLVAAVIITVLTAAPVFGSAAAGRWEVFLLFLNKVSFGVPDAEFGQDLSFFIVTLRMLHFVQSWVMGILITSVVMSLLLYAGIYGLRGLNFFLAPRMLKHIGILGGLLMVSIAAGHVLAIYELVVSPGGLVAGAGYTDIHARIPVLWLMTVIAALGAGAFFVSNRFGGLRLMVGAFSLWIIMVLLANLAFPALFQRFQVDPNEFEREQVYIERNIEATRVAYQLDQIEVVALPAVRDIDASVIADNLAVIENIRLWDVEPLRDAYNQLQFMELYYHFLNMDSDRYVLDGRLRQVLLAARELDPDSLPADAQNWVNRRLQYTHGYGVAMSPATGFTPEEGRPEFFIQDIPIRGEIPILRPELYYGESPATFAIVNSTAPEIDPSGGDLHYDGPGGVDLGSTFRRLAYAWQFADINILLSD
;
A
#
# COMPACT_ATOMS: atom_id res chain seq x y z
N MET A 1 78.97 -43.23 -33.66
CA MET A 1 78.04 -42.27 -34.28
C MET A 1 76.72 -42.97 -34.55
N SER A 2 75.78 -42.84 -33.62
CA SER A 2 74.35 -42.67 -33.86
C SER A 2 73.78 -42.16 -32.54
N TYR A 3 73.20 -40.96 -32.55
CA TYR A 3 72.65 -40.31 -31.37
C TYR A 3 71.31 -40.95 -31.03
N ASP A 4 71.17 -41.48 -29.81
CA ASP A 4 69.88 -41.83 -29.21
C ASP A 4 69.23 -40.55 -28.70
N LEU A 5 68.14 -40.14 -29.35
CA LEU A 5 67.28 -39.05 -28.91
C LEU A 5 66.35 -39.58 -27.81
N PRO A 6 66.27 -38.93 -26.64
CA PRO A 6 65.26 -39.28 -25.65
C PRO A 6 63.89 -38.87 -26.20
N ASN A 7 62.96 -39.81 -26.18
CA ASN A 7 61.55 -39.60 -26.51
C ASN A 7 60.90 -38.76 -25.40
N ASP A 8 60.84 -37.44 -25.59
CA ASP A 8 59.96 -36.55 -24.82
C ASP A 8 58.50 -36.87 -25.19
N SER A 9 57.90 -37.83 -24.49
CA SER A 9 56.44 -38.08 -24.54
C SER A 9 55.78 -38.07 -23.17
N ASP A 10 56.41 -37.46 -22.17
CA ASP A 10 55.77 -37.17 -20.89
C ASP A 10 55.52 -35.67 -20.79
N GLU A 11 54.42 -35.21 -21.42
CA GLU A 11 53.83 -33.93 -21.03
C GLU A 11 53.41 -34.03 -19.55
N PRO A 12 53.85 -33.12 -18.67
CA PRO A 12 53.38 -33.13 -17.29
C PRO A 12 51.88 -32.86 -17.28
N GLU A 13 51.10 -33.73 -16.60
CA GLU A 13 49.70 -33.48 -16.30
C GLU A 13 49.57 -32.04 -15.77
N GLY A 14 48.90 -31.18 -16.54
CA GLY A 14 48.60 -29.82 -16.10
C GLY A 14 47.87 -29.88 -14.75
N PRO A 15 48.05 -28.88 -13.87
CA PRO A 15 47.47 -28.92 -12.54
C PRO A 15 45.94 -29.05 -12.67
N ASN A 16 45.42 -30.22 -12.27
CA ASN A 16 44.00 -30.41 -12.04
C ASN A 16 43.56 -29.31 -11.06
N LEU A 17 42.62 -28.47 -11.48
CA LEU A 17 41.92 -27.54 -10.56
C LEU A 17 41.55 -28.34 -9.30
N PRO A 18 41.80 -27.81 -8.08
CA PRO A 18 41.61 -28.58 -6.86
C PRO A 18 40.21 -29.17 -6.85
N GLY A 19 40.15 -30.49 -6.98
CA GLY A 19 38.89 -31.23 -7.04
C GLY A 19 38.16 -31.04 -5.72
N ILE A 20 37.08 -30.25 -5.75
CA ILE A 20 36.18 -30.13 -4.60
C ILE A 20 35.68 -31.56 -4.32
N THR A 21 36.09 -32.14 -3.20
CA THR A 21 35.74 -33.52 -2.84
C THR A 21 34.22 -33.63 -2.72
N ASP A 22 33.61 -34.75 -3.13
CA ASP A 22 32.17 -35.01 -3.00
C ASP A 22 31.64 -34.77 -1.58
N PHE A 23 32.48 -35.00 -0.58
CA PHE A 23 32.21 -34.70 0.81
C PHE A 23 32.01 -33.20 1.06
N VAL A 24 32.86 -32.33 0.49
CA VAL A 24 32.77 -30.86 0.61
C VAL A 24 31.52 -30.35 -0.12
N LEU A 25 31.23 -30.85 -1.32
CA LEU A 25 30.02 -30.50 -2.07
C LEU A 25 28.74 -30.91 -1.34
N ARG A 26 28.67 -32.12 -0.78
CA ARG A 26 27.51 -32.56 0.03
C ARG A 26 27.37 -31.72 1.29
N ARG A 27 28.47 -31.36 1.95
CA ARG A 27 28.47 -30.52 3.15
C ARG A 27 28.00 -29.10 2.85
N VAL A 28 28.49 -28.48 1.78
CA VAL A 28 28.04 -27.16 1.32
C VAL A 28 26.57 -27.18 0.93
N ARG A 29 26.14 -28.16 0.13
CA ARG A 29 24.72 -28.32 -0.26
C ARG A 29 23.81 -28.45 0.96
N ASN A 30 24.15 -29.34 1.89
CA ASN A 30 23.35 -29.55 3.09
C ASN A 30 23.37 -28.29 3.97
N GLY A 31 24.51 -27.59 4.07
CA GLY A 31 24.62 -26.30 4.75
C GLY A 31 23.73 -25.23 4.13
N CYS A 32 23.70 -25.11 2.80
CA CYS A 32 22.82 -24.17 2.08
C CYS A 32 21.34 -24.51 2.28
N ILE A 33 20.96 -25.79 2.23
CA ILE A 33 19.57 -26.22 2.48
C ILE A 33 19.15 -25.85 3.91
N ILE A 34 20.02 -26.11 4.89
CA ILE A 34 19.77 -25.74 6.29
C ILE A 34 19.64 -24.22 6.42
N ALA A 35 20.57 -23.44 5.83
CA ALA A 35 20.52 -21.98 5.90
C ALA A 35 19.25 -21.39 5.27
N VAL A 36 18.83 -21.90 4.10
CA VAL A 36 17.57 -21.49 3.44
C VAL A 36 16.36 -21.90 4.28
N GLY A 37 16.38 -23.10 4.85
CA GLY A 37 15.32 -23.59 5.75
C GLY A 37 15.20 -22.72 7.00
N LEU A 38 16.33 -22.34 7.61
CA LEU A 38 16.37 -21.44 8.76
C LEU A 38 15.90 -20.04 8.40
N LEU A 39 16.31 -19.51 7.25
CA LEU A 39 15.83 -18.21 6.76
C LEU A 39 14.31 -18.21 6.55
N PHE A 40 13.78 -19.25 5.89
CA PHE A 40 12.34 -19.37 5.66
C PHE A 40 11.56 -19.54 6.97
N GLY A 41 12.09 -20.36 7.89
CA GLY A 41 11.53 -20.51 9.24
C GLY A 41 11.52 -19.18 10.00
N PHE A 42 12.60 -18.40 9.93
CA PHE A 42 12.68 -17.07 10.54
C PHE A 42 11.67 -16.10 9.93
N LEU A 43 11.52 -16.06 8.60
CA LEU A 43 10.52 -15.21 7.92
C LEU A 43 9.09 -15.58 8.32
N ILE A 44 8.78 -16.88 8.44
CA ILE A 44 7.48 -17.36 8.93
C ILE A 44 7.25 -16.92 10.37
N LEU A 45 8.24 -17.08 11.24
CA LEU A 45 8.12 -16.68 12.64
C LEU A 45 7.95 -15.16 12.79
N TRP A 46 8.67 -14.37 12.00
CA TRP A 46 8.49 -12.91 11.94
C TRP A 46 7.05 -12.56 11.55
N TRP A 47 6.53 -13.18 10.49
CA TRP A 47 5.15 -12.95 10.07
C TRP A 47 4.14 -13.40 11.14
N LEU A 48 4.30 -14.60 11.72
CA LEU A 48 3.43 -15.14 12.77
C LEU A 48 3.40 -14.27 14.02
N ARG A 49 4.54 -13.70 14.41
CA ARG A 49 4.62 -12.73 15.51
C ARG A 49 3.66 -11.57 15.27
N THR A 50 3.72 -10.94 14.11
CA THR A 50 2.85 -9.80 13.75
C THR A 50 1.38 -10.23 13.74
N VAL A 51 1.08 -11.38 13.14
CA VAL A 51 -0.30 -11.93 13.14
C VAL A 51 -0.82 -12.17 14.54
N TYR A 52 0.01 -12.70 15.45
CA TYR A 52 -0.38 -12.97 16.82
C TYR A 52 -0.61 -11.70 17.62
N THR A 53 0.30 -10.72 17.54
CA THR A 53 0.16 -9.45 18.26
C THR A 53 -1.05 -8.65 17.76
N ASP A 54 -1.26 -8.61 16.44
CA ASP A 54 -2.43 -7.93 15.87
C ASP A 54 -3.72 -8.66 16.22
N LEU A 55 -3.73 -10.00 16.25
CA LEU A 55 -4.91 -10.77 16.65
C LEU A 55 -5.33 -10.46 18.10
N LEU A 56 -4.37 -10.28 19.01
CA LEU A 56 -4.66 -9.90 20.39
C LEU A 56 -5.20 -8.46 20.44
N TRP A 57 -4.57 -7.53 19.74
CA TRP A 57 -4.97 -6.13 19.69
C TRP A 57 -6.38 -5.93 19.09
N TYR A 58 -6.66 -6.53 17.94
CA TYR A 58 -8.01 -6.50 17.35
C TYR A 58 -9.03 -7.27 18.19
N GLY A 59 -8.58 -8.28 18.95
CA GLY A 59 -9.39 -8.97 19.95
C GLY A 59 -9.89 -8.02 21.02
N GLU A 60 -9.00 -7.21 21.56
CA GLU A 60 -9.30 -6.22 22.59
C GLU A 60 -10.27 -5.15 22.11
N LEU A 61 -10.12 -4.67 20.87
CA LEU A 61 -11.02 -3.69 20.27
C LEU A 61 -12.39 -4.27 19.86
N GLY A 62 -12.63 -5.57 20.05
CA GLY A 62 -13.87 -6.24 19.60
C GLY A 62 -13.94 -6.50 18.09
N TYR A 63 -12.86 -6.26 17.33
CA TYR A 63 -12.79 -6.41 15.87
C TYR A 63 -12.02 -7.66 15.41
N ARG A 64 -11.92 -8.69 16.25
CA ARG A 64 -11.25 -9.97 15.93
C ARG A 64 -11.77 -10.59 14.63
N ASP A 65 -13.08 -10.54 14.42
CA ASP A 65 -13.72 -11.09 13.22
C ASP A 65 -13.32 -10.33 11.95
N VAL A 66 -13.08 -9.02 12.05
CA VAL A 66 -12.58 -8.20 10.94
C VAL A 66 -11.15 -8.61 10.59
N PHE A 67 -10.27 -8.70 11.59
CA PHE A 67 -8.89 -9.10 11.39
C PHE A 67 -8.78 -10.51 10.79
N THR A 68 -9.53 -11.47 11.34
CA THR A 68 -9.51 -12.86 10.84
C THR A 68 -10.02 -12.97 9.40
N LYS A 69 -11.08 -12.23 9.03
CA LYS A 69 -11.54 -12.15 7.63
C LYS A 69 -10.45 -11.60 6.70
N ILE A 70 -9.78 -10.52 7.10
CA ILE A 70 -8.68 -9.93 6.31
C ILE A 70 -7.52 -10.92 6.17
N LEU A 71 -7.10 -11.55 7.27
CA LEU A 71 -6.00 -12.51 7.32
C LEU A 71 -6.28 -13.73 6.43
N VAL A 72 -7.47 -14.32 6.58
CA VAL A 72 -7.90 -15.48 5.78
C VAL A 72 -7.91 -15.11 4.31
N MET A 73 -8.45 -13.95 3.94
CA MET A 73 -8.46 -13.50 2.55
C MET A 73 -7.05 -13.30 1.98
N LYS A 74 -6.15 -12.65 2.73
CA LYS A 74 -4.75 -12.49 2.35
C LYS A 74 -4.07 -13.85 2.14
N LEU A 75 -4.33 -14.82 3.02
CA LEU A 75 -3.76 -16.17 2.90
C LEU A 75 -4.29 -16.92 1.67
N TRP A 76 -5.60 -16.86 1.41
CA TRP A 76 -6.21 -17.47 0.22
C TRP A 76 -5.64 -16.87 -1.07
N LEU A 77 -5.50 -15.56 -1.15
CA LEU A 77 -4.94 -14.87 -2.32
C LEU A 77 -3.44 -15.16 -2.48
N PHE A 78 -2.69 -15.22 -1.38
CA PHE A 78 -1.28 -15.61 -1.40
C PHE A 78 -1.10 -17.01 -1.96
N ILE A 79 -1.79 -17.99 -1.39
CA ILE A 79 -1.70 -19.40 -1.80
C ILE A 79 -2.21 -19.56 -3.22
N GLY A 80 -3.40 -19.03 -3.53
CA GLY A 80 -4.00 -19.12 -4.86
C GLY A 80 -3.14 -18.48 -5.94
N GLY A 81 -2.66 -17.25 -5.70
CA GLY A 81 -1.79 -16.53 -6.63
C GLY A 81 -0.43 -17.22 -6.82
N THR A 82 0.14 -17.79 -5.75
CA THR A 82 1.38 -18.59 -5.81
C THR A 82 1.16 -19.85 -6.65
N VAL A 83 0.09 -20.61 -6.39
CA VAL A 83 -0.20 -21.86 -7.11
C VAL A 83 -0.44 -21.58 -8.59
N VAL A 84 -1.28 -20.60 -8.93
CA VAL A 84 -1.58 -20.27 -10.32
C VAL A 84 -0.34 -19.80 -11.08
N THR A 85 0.49 -18.94 -10.47
CA THR A 85 1.75 -18.50 -11.09
C THR A 85 2.74 -19.65 -11.24
N ALA A 86 2.90 -20.48 -10.20
CA ALA A 86 3.79 -21.64 -10.24
C ALA A 86 3.39 -22.60 -11.36
N LEU A 87 2.11 -22.93 -11.49
CA LEU A 87 1.60 -23.78 -12.57
C LEU A 87 1.87 -23.17 -13.94
N ALA A 88 1.60 -21.88 -14.13
CA ALA A 88 1.87 -21.18 -15.39
C ALA A 88 3.36 -21.23 -15.76
N LEU A 89 4.26 -20.95 -14.81
CA LEU A 89 5.71 -20.98 -15.03
C LEU A 89 6.23 -22.40 -15.26
N ILE A 90 5.75 -23.40 -14.51
CA ILE A 90 6.13 -24.81 -14.70
C ILE A 90 5.74 -25.28 -16.09
N VAL A 91 4.52 -24.98 -16.54
CA VAL A 91 4.06 -25.33 -17.90
C VAL A 91 4.91 -24.62 -18.95
N ASN A 92 5.19 -23.33 -18.78
CA ASN A 92 6.08 -22.57 -19.66
C ASN A 92 7.49 -23.19 -19.74
N PHE A 93 8.11 -23.48 -18.60
CA PHE A 93 9.45 -24.05 -18.55
C PHE A 93 9.52 -25.49 -19.09
N TYR A 94 8.47 -26.29 -18.88
CA TYR A 94 8.35 -27.60 -19.50
C TYR A 94 8.46 -27.51 -21.03
N PHE A 95 7.73 -26.59 -21.65
CA PHE A 95 7.80 -26.36 -23.10
C PHE A 95 9.16 -25.79 -23.53
N THR A 96 9.75 -24.89 -22.74
CA THR A 96 11.10 -24.35 -22.99
C THR A 96 12.17 -25.45 -23.00
N PHE A 97 12.17 -26.38 -22.05
CA PHE A 97 13.07 -27.52 -22.07
C PHE A 97 12.76 -28.52 -23.18
N ARG A 98 11.47 -28.76 -23.47
CA ARG A 98 11.06 -29.68 -24.55
C ARG A 98 11.55 -29.21 -25.92
N PHE A 99 11.46 -27.91 -26.21
CA PHE A 99 11.77 -27.35 -27.52
C PHE A 99 13.24 -27.00 -27.73
N SER A 100 14.06 -26.97 -26.67
CA SER A 100 15.50 -26.67 -26.73
C SER A 100 16.41 -27.91 -26.80
N ARG A 101 15.86 -29.13 -26.73
CA ARG A 101 16.64 -30.38 -26.81
C ARG A 101 17.35 -30.50 -28.17
N GLY A 102 18.64 -30.84 -28.14
CA GLY A 102 19.44 -31.18 -29.30
C GLY A 102 20.87 -31.58 -28.93
N PRO A 103 21.67 -32.06 -29.90
CA PRO A 103 23.05 -32.47 -29.66
C PRO A 103 23.94 -31.27 -29.29
N SER A 104 24.92 -31.49 -28.40
CA SER A 104 25.95 -30.51 -28.02
C SER A 104 27.17 -30.63 -28.92
N THR A 105 27.76 -29.50 -29.31
CA THR A 105 28.98 -29.45 -30.13
C THR A 105 30.21 -28.99 -29.35
N LEU A 106 30.06 -28.69 -28.05
CA LEU A 106 31.18 -28.34 -27.18
C LEU A 106 32.03 -29.59 -26.86
N PRO A 107 33.37 -29.49 -26.90
CA PRO A 107 34.29 -30.54 -26.47
C PRO A 107 34.39 -30.54 -24.94
N VAL A 108 33.27 -30.84 -24.28
CA VAL A 108 33.15 -30.79 -22.82
C VAL A 108 32.75 -32.18 -22.34
N THR A 109 33.41 -32.65 -21.28
CA THR A 109 33.14 -33.97 -20.66
C THR A 109 31.66 -34.12 -20.29
N ASP A 110 31.12 -35.33 -20.42
CA ASP A 110 29.72 -35.65 -20.07
C ASP A 110 29.35 -35.28 -18.63
N GLU A 111 30.32 -35.28 -17.72
CA GLU A 111 30.17 -34.85 -16.34
C GLU A 111 29.91 -33.35 -16.20
N THR A 112 30.73 -32.52 -16.86
CA THR A 112 30.56 -31.06 -16.89
C THR A 112 29.23 -30.67 -17.56
N MET A 113 28.82 -31.37 -18.63
CA MET A 113 27.52 -31.14 -19.27
C MET A 113 26.34 -31.50 -18.34
N ARG A 114 26.47 -32.57 -17.54
CA ARG A 114 25.47 -32.93 -16.51
C ARG A 114 25.36 -31.84 -15.44
N LEU A 115 26.49 -31.31 -14.98
CA LEU A 115 26.53 -30.22 -13.99
C LEU A 115 25.84 -28.95 -14.52
N LEU A 116 26.14 -28.54 -15.75
CA LEU A 116 25.55 -27.33 -16.36
C LEU A 116 24.04 -27.46 -16.57
N ARG A 117 23.56 -28.65 -16.95
CA ARG A 117 22.12 -28.95 -17.01
C ARG A 117 21.47 -28.92 -15.63
N ALA A 118 22.14 -29.45 -14.61
CA ALA A 118 21.66 -29.40 -13.24
C ALA A 118 21.55 -27.96 -12.72
N LEU A 119 22.52 -27.09 -13.05
CA LEU A 119 22.47 -25.65 -12.73
C LEU A 119 21.30 -24.94 -13.42
N LEU A 120 21.00 -25.25 -14.69
CA LEU A 120 19.83 -24.69 -15.37
C LEU A 120 18.51 -25.14 -14.74
N VAL A 121 18.39 -26.43 -14.40
CA VAL A 121 17.20 -26.94 -13.70
C VAL A 121 17.08 -26.30 -12.32
N ALA A 122 18.18 -26.13 -11.60
CA ALA A 122 18.20 -25.42 -10.33
C ALA A 122 17.78 -23.95 -10.50
N ALA A 123 18.27 -23.25 -11.53
CA ALA A 123 17.86 -21.87 -11.83
C ALA A 123 16.36 -21.77 -12.13
N VAL A 124 15.78 -22.74 -12.85
CA VAL A 124 14.33 -22.81 -13.09
C VAL A 124 13.56 -23.04 -11.79
N ILE A 125 13.99 -23.99 -10.98
CA ILE A 125 13.35 -24.27 -9.68
C ILE A 125 13.41 -23.03 -8.79
N ILE A 126 14.58 -22.40 -8.67
CA ILE A 126 14.76 -21.15 -7.91
C ILE A 126 13.84 -20.07 -8.46
N THR A 127 13.76 -19.90 -9.79
CA THR A 127 12.86 -18.91 -10.41
C THR A 127 11.40 -19.16 -10.03
N VAL A 128 10.92 -20.41 -10.09
CA VAL A 128 9.53 -20.73 -9.71
C VAL A 128 9.32 -20.49 -8.21
N LEU A 129 10.26 -20.93 -7.37
CA LEU A 129 10.19 -20.79 -5.91
C LEU A 129 10.27 -19.33 -5.44
N THR A 130 10.86 -18.43 -6.22
CA THR A 130 10.93 -16.99 -5.90
C THR A 130 9.82 -16.19 -6.58
N ALA A 131 9.60 -16.36 -7.88
CA ALA A 131 8.62 -15.58 -8.62
C ALA A 131 7.19 -15.91 -8.18
N ALA A 132 6.84 -17.18 -7.96
CA ALA A 132 5.47 -17.54 -7.64
C ALA A 132 4.98 -16.92 -6.30
N PRO A 133 5.74 -16.99 -5.19
CA PRO A 133 5.37 -16.28 -3.96
C PRO A 133 5.35 -14.75 -4.10
N VAL A 134 6.19 -14.16 -4.97
CA VAL A 134 6.14 -12.71 -5.25
C VAL A 134 4.80 -12.33 -5.89
N PHE A 135 4.34 -13.07 -6.90
CA PHE A 135 3.02 -12.84 -7.50
C PHE A 135 1.86 -13.18 -6.55
N GLY A 136 2.02 -14.18 -5.69
CA GLY A 136 1.07 -14.48 -4.62
C GLY A 136 0.97 -13.34 -3.59
N SER A 137 2.11 -12.79 -3.17
CA SER A 137 2.17 -11.62 -2.27
C SER A 137 1.52 -10.39 -2.90
N ALA A 138 1.78 -10.14 -4.19
CA ALA A 138 1.12 -9.07 -4.93
C ALA A 138 -0.42 -9.22 -4.96
N ALA A 139 -0.93 -10.45 -5.08
CA ALA A 139 -2.36 -10.73 -4.99
C ALA A 139 -2.89 -10.51 -3.56
N ALA A 140 -2.20 -11.00 -2.53
CA ALA A 140 -2.57 -10.81 -1.13
C ALA A 140 -2.59 -9.33 -0.72
N GLY A 141 -1.68 -8.51 -1.26
CA GLY A 141 -1.66 -7.06 -1.04
C GLY A 141 -2.87 -6.33 -1.60
N ARG A 142 -3.65 -6.96 -2.50
CA ARG A 142 -4.88 -6.41 -3.10
C ARG A 142 -6.15 -7.00 -2.50
N TRP A 143 -6.09 -7.53 -1.27
CA TRP A 143 -7.22 -8.15 -0.57
C TRP A 143 -8.49 -7.26 -0.53
N GLU A 144 -8.34 -5.94 -0.38
CA GLU A 144 -9.47 -4.99 -0.38
C GLU A 144 -10.24 -5.02 -1.70
N VAL A 145 -9.52 -5.02 -2.84
CA VAL A 145 -10.13 -5.05 -4.18
C VAL A 145 -10.95 -6.33 -4.36
N PHE A 146 -10.42 -7.47 -3.89
CA PHE A 146 -11.15 -8.73 -3.96
C PHE A 146 -12.35 -8.79 -3.02
N LEU A 147 -12.22 -8.33 -1.77
CA LEU A 147 -13.34 -8.32 -0.83
C LEU A 147 -14.45 -7.40 -1.33
N LEU A 148 -14.12 -6.20 -1.81
CA LEU A 148 -15.09 -5.29 -2.40
C LEU A 148 -15.74 -5.91 -3.64
N PHE A 149 -14.98 -6.58 -4.51
CA PHE A 149 -15.52 -7.23 -5.70
C PHE A 149 -16.48 -8.38 -5.38
N LEU A 150 -16.14 -9.23 -4.41
CA LEU A 150 -16.98 -10.35 -3.99
C LEU A 150 -18.24 -9.91 -3.25
N ASN A 151 -18.20 -8.77 -2.57
CA ASN A 151 -19.30 -8.21 -1.80
C ASN A 151 -19.86 -6.93 -2.44
N LYS A 152 -19.72 -6.77 -3.76
CA LYS A 152 -20.11 -5.54 -4.45
C LYS A 152 -21.62 -5.31 -4.35
N VAL A 153 -22.00 -4.06 -4.16
CA VAL A 153 -23.39 -3.59 -4.16
C VAL A 153 -23.54 -2.55 -5.25
N SER A 154 -24.67 -2.56 -5.96
CA SER A 154 -25.01 -1.55 -6.96
C SER A 154 -25.34 -0.22 -6.27
N PHE A 155 -24.87 0.88 -6.84
CA PHE A 155 -25.23 2.22 -6.36
C PHE A 155 -26.62 2.64 -6.85
N GLY A 156 -27.14 1.98 -7.89
CA GLY A 156 -28.43 2.30 -8.51
C GLY A 156 -28.37 3.52 -9.44
N VAL A 157 -27.17 4.08 -9.65
CA VAL A 157 -26.93 5.27 -10.45
C VAL A 157 -26.01 4.88 -11.61
N PRO A 158 -26.45 5.03 -12.87
CA PRO A 158 -25.60 4.83 -14.04
C PRO A 158 -24.69 6.03 -14.28
N ASP A 159 -23.50 5.78 -14.81
CA ASP A 159 -22.60 6.83 -15.29
C ASP A 159 -23.14 7.48 -16.58
N ALA A 160 -22.80 8.75 -16.79
CA ALA A 160 -23.35 9.55 -17.89
C ALA A 160 -22.76 9.21 -19.27
N GLU A 161 -21.67 8.46 -19.36
CA GLU A 161 -20.95 8.18 -20.61
C GLU A 161 -21.20 6.75 -21.11
N PHE A 162 -20.99 5.75 -20.26
CA PHE A 162 -21.12 4.33 -20.60
C PHE A 162 -22.41 3.68 -20.09
N GLY A 163 -23.20 4.37 -19.28
CA GLY A 163 -24.44 3.85 -18.70
C GLY A 163 -24.24 2.68 -17.73
N GLN A 164 -23.02 2.48 -17.22
CA GLN A 164 -22.70 1.45 -16.25
C GLN A 164 -22.95 1.97 -14.84
N ASP A 165 -23.42 1.10 -13.95
CA ASP A 165 -23.55 1.46 -12.53
C ASP A 165 -22.20 1.91 -11.95
N LEU A 166 -22.20 2.91 -11.05
CA LEU A 166 -20.96 3.42 -10.44
C LEU A 166 -20.12 2.33 -9.74
N SER A 167 -20.74 1.24 -9.27
CA SER A 167 -20.02 0.07 -8.72
C SER A 167 -19.08 -0.59 -9.74
N PHE A 168 -19.38 -0.46 -11.05
CA PHE A 168 -18.48 -0.93 -12.09
C PHE A 168 -17.13 -0.22 -12.00
N PHE A 169 -17.11 1.12 -11.94
CA PHE A 169 -15.86 1.90 -11.94
C PHE A 169 -15.12 1.83 -10.61
N ILE A 170 -15.84 1.88 -9.49
CA ILE A 170 -15.22 1.87 -8.15
C ILE A 170 -14.69 0.49 -7.78
N VAL A 171 -15.39 -0.58 -8.19
CA VAL A 171 -15.10 -1.95 -7.73
C VAL A 171 -14.65 -2.86 -8.87
N THR A 172 -15.48 -3.03 -9.90
CA THR A 172 -15.23 -4.04 -10.95
C THR A 172 -14.02 -3.70 -11.81
N LEU A 173 -13.88 -2.44 -12.21
CA LEU A 173 -12.79 -1.94 -13.04
C LEU A 173 -11.44 -2.14 -12.35
N ARG A 174 -11.34 -1.82 -11.05
CA ARG A 174 -10.13 -2.07 -10.24
C ARG A 174 -9.74 -3.55 -10.21
N MET A 175 -10.71 -4.45 -10.11
CA MET A 175 -10.48 -5.89 -10.17
C MET A 175 -10.01 -6.33 -11.55
N LEU A 176 -10.59 -5.79 -12.63
CA LEU A 176 -10.16 -6.08 -14.00
C LEU A 176 -8.74 -5.59 -14.28
N HIS A 177 -8.37 -4.39 -13.82
CA HIS A 177 -6.99 -3.89 -13.92
C HIS A 177 -6.01 -4.76 -13.13
N PHE A 178 -6.39 -5.21 -11.93
CA PHE A 178 -5.57 -6.14 -11.17
C PHE A 178 -5.34 -7.44 -11.95
N VAL A 179 -6.40 -8.09 -12.45
CA VAL A 179 -6.27 -9.35 -13.21
C VAL A 179 -5.44 -9.15 -14.46
N GLN A 180 -5.70 -8.09 -15.23
CA GLN A 180 -4.98 -7.77 -16.46
C GLN A 180 -3.48 -7.54 -16.19
N SER A 181 -3.13 -6.73 -15.20
CA SER A 181 -1.74 -6.43 -14.86
C SER A 181 -1.00 -7.65 -14.29
N TRP A 182 -1.71 -8.47 -13.51
CA TRP A 182 -1.16 -9.70 -12.93
C TRP A 182 -0.87 -10.76 -14.01
N VAL A 183 -1.81 -11.00 -14.93
CA VAL A 183 -1.63 -11.87 -16.10
C VAL A 183 -0.50 -11.35 -16.99
N MET A 184 -0.46 -10.04 -17.25
CA MET A 184 0.60 -9.42 -18.04
C MET A 184 1.97 -9.63 -17.41
N GLY A 185 2.11 -9.46 -16.09
CA GLY A 185 3.34 -9.75 -15.36
C GLY A 185 3.80 -11.19 -15.52
N ILE A 186 2.90 -12.17 -15.36
CA ILE A 186 3.21 -13.60 -15.55
C ILE A 186 3.67 -13.88 -16.99
N LEU A 187 3.01 -13.29 -17.99
CA LEU A 187 3.37 -13.46 -19.40
C LEU A 187 4.73 -12.83 -19.72
N ILE A 188 5.02 -11.62 -19.23
CA ILE A 188 6.32 -10.97 -19.41
C ILE A 188 7.43 -11.82 -18.76
N THR A 189 7.25 -12.25 -17.51
CA THR A 189 8.20 -13.15 -16.84
C THR A 189 8.38 -14.44 -17.63
N SER A 190 7.30 -15.03 -18.15
CA SER A 190 7.36 -16.26 -18.95
C SER A 190 8.16 -16.07 -20.24
N VAL A 191 7.94 -14.98 -20.96
CA VAL A 191 8.69 -14.65 -22.19
C VAL A 191 10.17 -14.41 -21.89
N VAL A 192 10.47 -13.53 -20.95
CA VAL A 192 11.85 -13.16 -20.60
C VAL A 192 12.63 -14.39 -20.12
N MET A 193 12.07 -15.14 -19.16
CA MET A 193 12.74 -16.32 -18.63
C MET A 193 12.89 -17.42 -19.68
N SER A 194 11.91 -17.62 -20.57
CA SER A 194 12.04 -18.56 -21.69
C SER A 194 13.15 -18.16 -22.66
N LEU A 195 13.27 -16.87 -23.00
CA LEU A 195 14.36 -16.38 -23.86
C LEU A 195 15.74 -16.54 -23.20
N LEU A 196 15.87 -16.21 -21.91
CA LEU A 196 17.10 -16.40 -21.15
C LEU A 196 17.51 -17.88 -21.07
N LEU A 197 16.55 -18.78 -20.83
CA LEU A 197 16.80 -20.22 -20.81
C LEU A 197 17.16 -20.75 -22.19
N TYR A 198 16.51 -20.28 -23.24
CA TYR A 198 16.88 -20.64 -24.60
C TYR A 198 18.32 -20.20 -24.93
N ALA A 199 18.69 -18.97 -24.59
CA ALA A 199 20.05 -18.46 -24.77
C ALA A 199 21.06 -19.27 -23.95
N GLY A 200 20.75 -19.55 -22.68
CA GLY A 200 21.58 -20.39 -21.81
C GLY A 200 21.79 -21.79 -22.37
N ILE A 201 20.74 -22.48 -22.78
CA ILE A 201 20.83 -23.85 -23.33
C ILE A 201 21.62 -23.87 -24.64
N TYR A 202 21.47 -22.87 -25.51
CA TYR A 202 22.25 -22.78 -26.75
C TYR A 202 23.73 -22.48 -26.49
N GLY A 203 24.02 -21.56 -25.55
CA GLY A 203 25.39 -21.30 -25.11
C GLY A 203 26.06 -22.56 -24.55
N LEU A 204 25.34 -23.33 -23.72
CA LEU A 204 25.80 -24.62 -23.21
C LEU A 204 25.94 -25.70 -24.29
N ARG A 205 25.39 -25.50 -25.48
CA ARG A 205 25.58 -26.41 -26.61
C ARG A 205 26.70 -25.97 -27.54
N GLY A 206 27.30 -24.79 -27.31
CA GLY A 206 28.33 -24.22 -28.18
C GLY A 206 27.79 -23.69 -29.50
N LEU A 207 26.50 -23.37 -29.53
CA LEU A 207 25.81 -22.88 -30.70
C LEU A 207 25.51 -21.38 -30.54
N ASN A 208 25.61 -20.65 -31.64
CA ASN A 208 25.09 -19.28 -31.69
C ASN A 208 23.59 -19.30 -31.39
N PHE A 209 23.14 -18.37 -30.56
CA PHE A 209 21.73 -18.28 -30.20
C PHE A 209 20.89 -17.92 -31.44
N PHE A 210 20.01 -18.83 -31.84
CA PHE A 210 18.97 -18.58 -32.83
C PHE A 210 17.67 -19.26 -32.41
N LEU A 211 16.54 -18.63 -32.73
CA LEU A 211 15.22 -19.18 -32.43
C LEU A 211 14.84 -20.25 -33.47
N ALA A 212 15.00 -21.52 -33.11
CA ALA A 212 14.52 -22.62 -33.94
C ALA A 212 12.98 -22.57 -34.11
N PRO A 213 12.39 -23.16 -35.16
CA PRO A 213 10.96 -23.05 -35.45
C PRO A 213 10.04 -23.41 -34.27
N ARG A 214 10.39 -24.45 -33.49
CA ARG A 214 9.61 -24.85 -32.30
C ARG A 214 9.66 -23.80 -31.17
N MET A 215 10.81 -23.16 -30.99
CA MET A 215 11.00 -22.08 -30.00
C MET A 215 10.27 -20.82 -30.47
N LEU A 216 10.36 -20.51 -31.76
CA LEU A 216 9.63 -19.40 -32.36
C LEU A 216 8.12 -19.57 -32.19
N LYS A 217 7.58 -20.78 -32.39
CA LYS A 217 6.17 -21.09 -32.11
C LYS A 217 5.81 -20.83 -30.65
N HIS A 218 6.66 -21.25 -29.70
CA HIS A 218 6.41 -21.05 -28.28
C HIS A 218 6.39 -19.56 -27.91
N ILE A 219 7.41 -18.80 -28.31
CA ILE A 219 7.48 -17.35 -28.07
C ILE A 219 6.37 -16.61 -28.84
N GLY A 220 5.99 -17.09 -30.03
CA GLY A 220 4.84 -16.60 -30.79
C GLY A 220 3.53 -16.73 -30.01
N ILE A 221 3.28 -17.88 -29.37
CA ILE A 221 2.10 -18.08 -28.54
C ILE A 221 2.12 -17.17 -27.30
N LEU A 222 3.24 -17.14 -26.56
CA LEU A 222 3.36 -16.29 -25.37
C LEU A 222 3.24 -14.80 -25.70
N GLY A 223 3.89 -14.36 -26.77
CA GLY A 223 3.80 -12.98 -27.25
C GLY A 223 2.41 -12.64 -27.79
N GLY A 224 1.71 -13.59 -28.43
CA GLY A 224 0.32 -13.42 -28.83
C GLY A 224 -0.61 -13.22 -27.64
N LEU A 225 -0.47 -14.06 -26.60
CA LEU A 225 -1.21 -13.89 -25.34
C LEU A 225 -0.87 -12.56 -24.65
N LEU A 226 0.39 -12.13 -24.68
CA LEU A 226 0.81 -10.83 -24.16
C LEU A 226 0.14 -9.69 -24.92
N MET A 227 0.09 -9.75 -26.25
CA MET A 227 -0.59 -8.76 -27.09
C MET A 227 -2.11 -8.73 -26.84
N VAL A 228 -2.75 -9.87 -26.55
CA VAL A 228 -4.16 -9.91 -26.11
C VAL A 228 -4.32 -9.22 -24.76
N SER A 229 -3.42 -9.47 -23.80
CA SER A 229 -3.44 -8.80 -22.49
C SER A 229 -3.26 -7.29 -22.63
N ILE A 230 -2.40 -6.85 -23.55
CA ILE A 230 -2.22 -5.43 -23.90
C ILE A 230 -3.50 -4.84 -24.51
N ALA A 231 -4.13 -5.54 -25.46
CA ALA A 231 -5.40 -5.11 -26.05
C ALA A 231 -6.50 -4.95 -25.00
N ALA A 232 -6.62 -5.91 -24.07
CA ALA A 232 -7.54 -5.81 -22.94
C ALA A 232 -7.21 -4.59 -22.05
N GLY A 233 -5.94 -4.29 -21.83
CA GLY A 233 -5.51 -3.09 -21.10
C GLY A 233 -5.98 -1.79 -21.74
N HIS A 234 -5.90 -1.67 -23.07
CA HIS A 234 -6.42 -0.50 -23.80
C HIS A 234 -7.93 -0.35 -23.66
N VAL A 235 -8.69 -1.47 -23.67
CA VAL A 235 -10.14 -1.45 -23.42
C VAL A 235 -10.46 -1.00 -22.00
N LEU A 236 -9.72 -1.47 -21.00
CA LEU A 236 -9.92 -1.02 -19.61
C LEU A 236 -9.60 0.47 -19.43
N ALA A 237 -8.55 0.96 -20.10
CA ALA A 237 -8.16 2.37 -20.08
C ALA A 237 -9.27 3.30 -20.62
N ILE A 238 -10.15 2.83 -21.51
CA ILE A 238 -11.30 3.59 -22.00
C ILE A 238 -12.26 3.92 -20.84
N TYR A 239 -12.57 2.92 -20.01
CA TYR A 239 -13.44 3.11 -18.84
C TYR A 239 -12.75 3.90 -17.73
N GLU A 240 -11.42 3.82 -17.63
CA GLU A 240 -10.62 4.55 -16.64
C GLU A 240 -10.67 6.07 -16.84
N LEU A 241 -10.93 6.55 -18.07
CA LEU A 241 -11.02 8.00 -18.35
C LEU A 241 -12.07 8.70 -17.48
N VAL A 242 -13.19 8.04 -17.18
CA VAL A 242 -14.29 8.62 -16.38
C VAL A 242 -13.92 8.80 -14.90
N VAL A 243 -12.86 8.14 -14.42
CA VAL A 243 -12.35 8.28 -13.05
C VAL A 243 -10.97 8.95 -13.00
N SER A 244 -10.50 9.49 -14.12
CA SER A 244 -9.16 10.07 -14.22
C SER A 244 -9.07 11.46 -13.57
N PRO A 245 -8.01 11.78 -12.81
CA PRO A 245 -7.82 13.10 -12.22
C PRO A 245 -7.13 14.11 -13.18
N GLY A 246 -6.85 13.73 -14.42
CA GLY A 246 -5.89 14.44 -15.29
C GLY A 246 -6.40 15.62 -16.12
N GLY A 247 -7.64 16.07 -15.92
CA GLY A 247 -8.28 17.15 -16.69
C GLY A 247 -8.52 18.43 -15.88
N LEU A 248 -9.27 19.37 -16.48
CA LEU A 248 -9.77 20.58 -15.80
C LEU A 248 -10.65 20.23 -14.59
N VAL A 249 -11.40 19.13 -14.71
CA VAL A 249 -12.20 18.50 -13.67
C VAL A 249 -11.84 17.02 -13.59
N ALA A 250 -12.10 16.39 -12.44
CA ALA A 250 -11.95 14.95 -12.32
C ALA A 250 -12.99 14.22 -13.18
N GLY A 251 -12.55 13.25 -13.99
CA GLY A 251 -13.36 12.52 -14.95
C GLY A 251 -13.04 12.89 -16.40
N ALA A 252 -13.80 12.29 -17.33
CA ALA A 252 -13.53 12.42 -18.75
C ALA A 252 -14.03 13.77 -19.29
N GLY A 253 -13.12 14.57 -19.86
CA GLY A 253 -13.46 15.81 -20.57
C GLY A 253 -13.77 15.60 -22.06
N TYR A 254 -13.99 16.70 -22.79
CA TYR A 254 -14.32 16.65 -24.22
C TYR A 254 -13.23 15.95 -25.04
N THR A 255 -11.96 16.29 -24.79
CA THR A 255 -10.81 15.67 -25.46
C THR A 255 -10.67 14.18 -25.12
N ASP A 256 -11.00 13.77 -23.89
CA ASP A 256 -10.92 12.36 -23.52
C ASP A 256 -11.91 11.53 -24.33
N ILE A 257 -13.15 12.02 -24.46
CA ILE A 257 -14.23 11.30 -25.14
C ILE A 257 -14.06 11.34 -26.67
N HIS A 258 -13.74 12.50 -27.23
CA HIS A 258 -13.70 12.66 -28.69
C HIS A 258 -12.33 12.37 -29.31
N ALA A 259 -11.24 12.35 -28.53
CA ALA A 259 -9.91 12.05 -29.04
C ALA A 259 -9.28 10.82 -28.38
N ARG A 260 -9.25 10.71 -27.05
CA ARG A 260 -8.56 9.59 -26.38
C ARG A 260 -9.29 8.27 -26.54
N ILE A 261 -10.62 8.21 -26.39
CA ILE A 261 -11.39 6.98 -26.59
C ILE A 261 -11.18 6.40 -28.01
N PRO A 262 -11.32 7.17 -29.11
CA PRO A 262 -11.02 6.65 -30.46
C PRO A 262 -9.58 6.15 -30.62
N VAL A 263 -8.60 6.83 -30.02
CA VAL A 263 -7.20 6.42 -30.04
C VAL A 263 -7.00 5.09 -29.30
N LEU A 264 -7.63 4.90 -28.14
CA LEU A 264 -7.56 3.65 -27.38
C LEU A 264 -8.24 2.50 -28.11
N TRP A 265 -9.36 2.74 -28.80
CA TRP A 265 -9.96 1.74 -29.70
C TRP A 265 -9.03 1.36 -30.85
N LEU A 266 -8.38 2.35 -31.48
CA LEU A 266 -7.37 2.09 -32.52
C LEU A 266 -6.20 1.26 -31.96
N MET A 267 -5.67 1.60 -30.79
CA MET A 267 -4.61 0.84 -30.13
C MET A 267 -5.05 -0.60 -29.80
N THR A 268 -6.30 -0.78 -29.39
CA THR A 268 -6.91 -2.09 -29.14
C THR A 268 -6.89 -2.94 -30.40
N VAL A 269 -7.34 -2.38 -31.53
CA VAL A 269 -7.34 -3.08 -32.83
C VAL A 269 -5.92 -3.43 -33.26
N ILE A 270 -4.98 -2.48 -33.16
CA ILE A 270 -3.57 -2.72 -33.52
C ILE A 270 -2.96 -3.82 -32.65
N ALA A 271 -3.23 -3.81 -31.34
CA ALA A 271 -2.75 -4.84 -30.43
C ALA A 271 -3.38 -6.21 -30.73
N ALA A 272 -4.68 -6.26 -31.05
CA ALA A 272 -5.37 -7.49 -31.43
C ALA A 272 -4.87 -8.06 -32.76
N LEU A 273 -4.64 -7.22 -33.78
CA LEU A 273 -4.00 -7.62 -35.03
C LEU A 273 -2.55 -8.10 -34.79
N GLY A 274 -1.83 -7.43 -33.89
CA GLY A 274 -0.52 -7.85 -33.43
C GLY A 274 -0.56 -9.25 -32.80
N ALA A 275 -1.52 -9.53 -31.93
CA ALA A 275 -1.72 -10.87 -31.36
C ALA A 275 -1.94 -11.92 -32.46
N GLY A 276 -2.79 -11.63 -33.44
CA GLY A 276 -2.99 -12.47 -34.62
C GLY A 276 -1.67 -12.72 -35.38
N ALA A 277 -0.89 -11.67 -35.62
CA ALA A 277 0.42 -11.77 -36.27
C ALA A 277 1.39 -12.67 -35.49
N PHE A 278 1.39 -12.58 -34.15
CA PHE A 278 2.20 -13.44 -33.28
C PHE A 278 1.78 -14.92 -33.37
N PHE A 279 0.48 -15.23 -33.35
CA PHE A 279 -0.01 -16.61 -33.48
C PHE A 279 0.28 -17.23 -34.85
N VAL A 280 0.26 -16.43 -35.91
CA VAL A 280 0.47 -16.88 -37.29
C VAL A 280 1.96 -16.83 -37.71
N SER A 281 2.81 -16.12 -36.94
CA SER A 281 4.25 -15.90 -37.22
C SER A 281 5.06 -17.17 -37.51
N ASN A 282 4.74 -18.27 -36.83
CA ASN A 282 5.44 -19.54 -37.04
C ASN A 282 5.20 -20.13 -38.43
N ARG A 283 4.07 -19.79 -39.08
CA ARG A 283 3.75 -20.25 -40.44
C ARG A 283 4.17 -19.23 -41.49
N PHE A 284 4.14 -17.94 -41.17
CA PHE A 284 4.41 -16.84 -42.10
C PHE A 284 5.28 -15.75 -41.44
N GLY A 285 6.36 -15.33 -42.10
CA GLY A 285 7.15 -14.15 -41.69
C GLY A 285 8.08 -14.31 -40.47
N GLY A 286 7.86 -15.32 -39.62
CA GLY A 286 8.77 -15.68 -38.53
C GLY A 286 8.98 -14.55 -37.52
N LEU A 287 10.22 -14.41 -37.03
CA LEU A 287 10.60 -13.37 -36.07
C LEU A 287 10.36 -11.94 -36.60
N ARG A 288 10.52 -11.73 -37.93
CA ARG A 288 10.35 -10.39 -38.55
C ARG A 288 8.91 -9.88 -38.39
N LEU A 289 7.93 -10.78 -38.50
CA LEU A 289 6.52 -10.43 -38.31
C LEU A 289 6.23 -10.09 -36.85
N MET A 290 6.78 -10.84 -35.91
CA MET A 290 6.60 -10.58 -34.46
C MET A 290 7.21 -9.24 -34.06
N VAL A 291 8.46 -8.99 -34.45
CA VAL A 291 9.15 -7.71 -34.19
C VAL A 291 8.43 -6.58 -34.89
N GLY A 292 8.03 -6.73 -36.15
CA GLY A 292 7.29 -5.72 -36.90
C GLY A 292 5.96 -5.35 -36.24
N ALA A 293 5.18 -6.34 -35.82
CA ALA A 293 3.89 -6.14 -35.14
C ALA A 293 4.06 -5.43 -33.79
N PHE A 294 5.02 -5.86 -32.97
CA PHE A 294 5.28 -5.25 -31.67
C PHE A 294 5.85 -3.83 -31.81
N SER A 295 6.80 -3.62 -32.73
CA SER A 295 7.35 -2.29 -33.02
C SER A 295 6.29 -1.32 -33.55
N LEU A 296 5.40 -1.78 -34.43
CA LEU A 296 4.28 -0.96 -34.91
C LEU A 296 3.40 -0.53 -33.74
N TRP A 297 3.04 -1.46 -32.85
CA TRP A 297 2.28 -1.13 -31.66
C TRP A 297 2.99 -0.10 -30.78
N ILE A 298 4.29 -0.27 -30.50
CA ILE A 298 5.09 0.71 -29.72
C ILE A 298 5.07 2.08 -30.38
N ILE A 299 5.38 2.16 -31.68
CA ILE A 299 5.41 3.42 -32.43
C ILE A 299 4.05 4.11 -32.33
N MET A 300 2.97 3.35 -32.51
CA MET A 300 1.61 3.87 -32.45
C MET A 300 1.23 4.34 -31.04
N VAL A 301 1.65 3.65 -29.98
CA VAL A 301 1.47 4.10 -28.59
C VAL A 301 2.20 5.41 -28.32
N LEU A 302 3.44 5.56 -28.83
CA LEU A 302 4.20 6.80 -28.68
C LEU A 302 3.51 7.97 -29.40
N LEU A 303 3.06 7.75 -30.64
CA LEU A 303 2.34 8.76 -31.42
C LEU A 303 0.98 9.13 -30.80
N ALA A 304 0.25 8.12 -30.34
CA ALA A 304 -1.06 8.23 -29.69
C ALA A 304 -1.00 9.07 -28.42
N ASN A 305 0.03 8.91 -27.59
CA ASN A 305 0.14 9.63 -26.33
C ASN A 305 0.75 11.03 -26.46
N LEU A 306 1.67 11.27 -27.40
CA LEU A 306 2.35 12.57 -27.52
C LEU A 306 1.66 13.57 -28.44
N ALA A 307 1.14 13.12 -29.59
CA ALA A 307 0.80 14.03 -30.68
C ALA A 307 -0.71 14.29 -30.75
N PHE A 308 -1.53 13.23 -30.78
CA PHE A 308 -2.94 13.39 -31.17
C PHE A 308 -3.80 14.15 -30.14
N PRO A 309 -3.80 13.82 -28.84
CA PRO A 309 -4.63 14.52 -27.86
C PRO A 309 -4.20 15.98 -27.67
N ALA A 310 -2.89 16.26 -27.66
CA ALA A 310 -2.37 17.61 -27.50
C ALA A 310 -2.72 18.51 -28.70
N LEU A 311 -2.63 17.98 -29.92
CA LEU A 311 -3.06 18.71 -31.12
C LEU A 311 -4.58 18.90 -31.14
N PHE A 312 -5.35 17.88 -30.75
CA PHE A 312 -6.80 17.98 -30.70
C PHE A 312 -7.25 19.04 -29.68
N GLN A 313 -6.71 19.01 -28.46
CA GLN A 313 -6.95 20.01 -27.43
C GLN A 313 -6.66 21.42 -27.97
N ARG A 314 -5.44 21.64 -28.49
CA ARG A 314 -4.98 22.95 -28.96
C ARG A 314 -5.80 23.53 -30.12
N PHE A 315 -6.27 22.69 -31.03
CA PHE A 315 -6.89 23.15 -32.28
C PHE A 315 -8.41 23.03 -32.29
N GLN A 316 -9.02 22.17 -31.46
CA GLN A 316 -10.46 21.93 -31.42
C GLN A 316 -11.12 22.37 -30.11
N VAL A 317 -10.39 22.29 -28.98
CA VAL A 317 -10.94 22.61 -27.66
C VAL A 317 -10.54 24.01 -27.22
N ASP A 318 -9.25 24.33 -27.12
CA ASP A 318 -8.77 25.64 -26.63
C ASP A 318 -9.43 26.87 -27.31
N PRO A 319 -9.73 26.86 -28.63
CA PRO A 319 -10.42 28.00 -29.26
C PRO A 319 -11.85 28.23 -28.78
N ASN A 320 -12.52 27.21 -28.24
CA ASN A 320 -13.90 27.28 -27.76
C ASN A 320 -14.11 26.32 -26.57
N GLU A 321 -13.21 26.41 -25.58
CA GLU A 321 -13.09 25.43 -24.50
C GLU A 321 -14.35 25.41 -23.63
N PHE A 322 -14.91 26.58 -23.32
CA PHE A 322 -16.10 26.70 -22.48
C PHE A 322 -17.29 25.93 -23.08
N GLU A 323 -17.64 26.16 -24.35
CA GLU A 323 -18.78 25.47 -24.97
C GLU A 323 -18.55 23.96 -25.12
N ARG A 324 -17.30 23.54 -25.36
CA ARG A 324 -16.95 22.12 -25.53
C ARG A 324 -16.91 21.35 -24.21
N GLU A 325 -16.43 21.98 -23.14
CA GLU A 325 -16.30 21.36 -21.83
C GLU A 325 -17.54 21.55 -20.93
N GLN A 326 -18.46 22.47 -21.27
CA GLN A 326 -19.63 22.80 -20.46
C GLN A 326 -20.40 21.56 -19.97
N VAL A 327 -20.73 20.63 -20.87
CA VAL A 327 -21.50 19.43 -20.53
C VAL A 327 -20.75 18.53 -19.54
N TYR A 328 -19.42 18.43 -19.65
CA TYR A 328 -18.61 17.60 -18.75
C TYR A 328 -18.42 18.26 -17.39
N ILE A 329 -18.30 19.59 -17.35
CA ILE A 329 -18.29 20.36 -16.11
C ILE A 329 -19.63 20.24 -15.40
N GLU A 330 -20.76 20.39 -16.10
CA GLU A 330 -22.10 20.21 -15.53
C GLU A 330 -22.30 18.81 -14.94
N ARG A 331 -21.91 17.76 -15.68
CA ARG A 331 -21.93 16.37 -15.19
C ARG A 331 -21.08 16.21 -13.93
N ASN A 332 -19.89 16.81 -13.88
CA ASN A 332 -19.01 16.74 -12.71
C ASN A 332 -19.62 17.47 -11.49
N ILE A 333 -20.20 18.65 -11.70
CA ILE A 333 -20.88 19.41 -10.64
C ILE A 333 -22.05 18.60 -10.09
N GLU A 334 -22.89 18.04 -10.96
CA GLU A 334 -24.04 17.21 -10.54
C GLU A 334 -23.58 15.97 -9.78
N ALA A 335 -22.63 15.22 -10.31
CA ALA A 335 -22.08 14.03 -9.66
C ALA A 335 -21.44 14.34 -8.30
N THR A 336 -20.71 15.46 -8.19
CA THR A 336 -20.11 15.92 -6.93
C THR A 336 -21.19 16.29 -5.92
N ARG A 337 -22.22 17.04 -6.35
CA ARG A 337 -23.34 17.40 -5.47
C ARG A 337 -24.03 16.16 -4.93
N VAL A 338 -24.33 15.18 -5.78
CA VAL A 338 -24.95 13.91 -5.35
C VAL A 338 -24.02 13.12 -4.42
N ALA A 339 -22.72 13.02 -4.74
CA ALA A 339 -21.76 12.26 -3.92
C ALA A 339 -21.61 12.81 -2.50
N TYR A 340 -21.67 14.13 -2.34
CA TYR A 340 -21.65 14.82 -1.05
C TYR A 340 -23.04 15.11 -0.48
N GLN A 341 -24.10 14.61 -1.12
CA GLN A 341 -25.51 14.84 -0.74
C GLN A 341 -25.91 16.32 -0.67
N LEU A 342 -25.25 17.18 -1.46
CA LEU A 342 -25.51 18.62 -1.59
C LEU A 342 -26.75 18.92 -2.46
N ASP A 343 -27.33 17.92 -3.09
CA ASP A 343 -28.65 17.95 -3.73
C ASP A 343 -29.80 17.84 -2.72
N GLN A 344 -29.51 17.35 -1.50
CA GLN A 344 -30.50 17.10 -0.43
C GLN A 344 -30.39 18.09 0.73
N ILE A 345 -29.78 19.26 0.49
CA ILE A 345 -29.61 20.29 1.52
C ILE A 345 -30.81 21.23 1.58
N GLU A 346 -31.16 21.63 2.79
CA GLU A 346 -32.05 22.76 3.01
C GLU A 346 -31.23 24.06 2.96
N VAL A 347 -31.48 24.88 1.95
CA VAL A 347 -30.84 26.20 1.85
C VAL A 347 -31.63 27.20 2.69
N VAL A 348 -31.12 27.47 3.89
CA VAL A 348 -31.68 28.51 4.78
C VAL A 348 -30.98 29.82 4.48
N ALA A 349 -31.70 30.74 3.82
CA ALA A 349 -31.22 32.11 3.69
C ALA A 349 -31.29 32.80 5.07
N LEU A 350 -30.13 33.20 5.61
CA LEU A 350 -30.08 34.08 6.78
C LEU A 350 -30.20 35.54 6.31
N PRO A 351 -31.36 36.19 6.46
CA PRO A 351 -31.50 37.59 6.09
C PRO A 351 -30.58 38.44 6.97
N ALA A 352 -29.82 39.35 6.37
CA ALA A 352 -29.06 40.34 7.12
C ALA A 352 -30.06 41.24 7.87
N VAL A 353 -30.07 41.16 9.21
CA VAL A 353 -30.81 42.09 10.07
C VAL A 353 -30.17 43.46 9.88
N ARG A 354 -30.89 44.40 9.27
CA ARG A 354 -30.34 45.71 8.90
C ARG A 354 -30.16 46.65 10.09
N ASP A 355 -31.02 46.54 11.10
CA ASP A 355 -30.99 47.37 12.30
C ASP A 355 -31.13 46.49 13.55
N ILE A 356 -30.15 46.57 14.46
CA ILE A 356 -30.17 45.88 15.76
C ILE A 356 -30.78 46.83 16.78
N ASP A 357 -31.94 46.50 17.35
CA ASP A 357 -32.56 47.24 18.45
C ASP A 357 -32.40 46.51 19.80
N ALA A 358 -32.81 47.17 20.88
CA ALA A 358 -32.65 46.63 22.24
C ALA A 358 -33.48 45.34 22.47
N SER A 359 -34.63 45.18 21.81
CA SER A 359 -35.45 43.96 21.90
C SER A 359 -34.75 42.78 21.24
N VAL A 360 -34.14 42.98 20.07
CA VAL A 360 -33.39 41.91 19.38
C VAL A 360 -32.25 41.40 20.26
N ILE A 361 -31.54 42.29 20.96
CA ILE A 361 -30.48 41.91 21.91
C ILE A 361 -31.06 41.11 23.09
N ALA A 362 -32.15 41.59 23.68
CA ALA A 362 -32.79 40.95 24.83
C ALA A 362 -33.32 39.54 24.51
N ASP A 363 -33.87 39.34 23.31
CA ASP A 363 -34.44 38.07 22.86
C ASP A 363 -33.37 37.05 22.44
N ASN A 364 -32.12 37.50 22.18
CA ASN A 364 -31.02 36.67 21.67
C ASN A 364 -29.83 36.59 22.62
N LEU A 365 -30.06 36.72 23.94
CA LEU A 365 -29.01 36.62 24.95
C LEU A 365 -28.20 35.32 24.82
N ALA A 366 -28.84 34.20 24.52
CA ALA A 366 -28.15 32.92 24.31
C ALA A 366 -27.16 32.94 23.13
N VAL A 367 -27.37 33.77 22.11
CA VAL A 367 -26.41 33.95 21.01
C VAL A 367 -25.24 34.80 21.50
N ILE A 368 -25.52 35.92 22.16
CA ILE A 368 -24.50 36.87 22.67
C ILE A 368 -23.58 36.18 23.68
N GLU A 369 -24.15 35.38 24.57
CA GLU A 369 -23.46 34.58 25.58
C GLU A 369 -22.60 33.44 25.00
N ASN A 370 -22.61 33.25 23.66
CA ASN A 370 -21.91 32.17 22.95
C ASN A 370 -21.15 32.65 21.70
N ILE A 371 -21.00 33.97 21.50
CA ILE A 371 -20.18 34.50 20.41
C ILE A 371 -18.73 34.09 20.64
N ARG A 372 -18.19 33.26 19.74
CA ARG A 372 -16.80 32.82 19.85
C ARG A 372 -15.85 33.99 19.58
N LEU A 373 -15.19 34.46 20.65
CA LEU A 373 -14.17 35.50 20.58
C LEU A 373 -12.78 34.93 20.27
N TRP A 374 -12.58 33.64 20.55
CA TRP A 374 -11.30 32.96 20.41
C TRP A 374 -11.16 32.24 19.06
N ASP A 375 -10.00 32.37 18.44
CA ASP A 375 -9.57 31.47 17.38
C ASP A 375 -8.82 30.27 17.99
N VAL A 376 -8.97 29.08 17.39
CA VAL A 376 -8.48 27.82 17.95
C VAL A 376 -6.96 27.75 17.99
N GLU A 377 -6.26 28.26 16.97
CA GLU A 377 -4.79 28.16 16.89
C GLU A 377 -4.09 29.06 17.92
N PRO A 378 -4.40 30.37 18.02
CA PRO A 378 -3.80 31.23 19.04
C PRO A 378 -4.20 30.82 20.46
N LEU A 379 -5.43 30.30 20.66
CA LEU A 379 -5.86 29.85 21.98
C LEU A 379 -5.08 28.61 22.43
N ARG A 380 -4.79 27.67 21.52
CA ARG A 380 -3.93 26.51 21.81
C ARG A 380 -2.55 26.97 22.26
N ASP A 381 -1.95 27.92 21.57
CA ASP A 381 -0.63 28.46 21.94
C ASP A 381 -0.70 29.17 23.30
N ALA A 382 -1.80 29.89 23.58
CA ALA A 382 -2.04 30.47 24.90
C ALA A 382 -2.19 29.41 25.99
N TYR A 383 -2.87 28.29 25.73
CA TYR A 383 -2.97 27.18 26.68
C TYR A 383 -1.59 26.58 26.98
N ASN A 384 -0.77 26.34 25.95
CA ASN A 384 0.61 25.85 26.13
C ASN A 384 1.55 26.85 26.81
N GLN A 385 1.12 28.09 27.07
CA GLN A 385 1.86 29.08 27.85
C GLN A 385 1.28 29.27 29.25
N LEU A 386 -0.05 29.41 29.35
CA LEU A 386 -0.78 29.74 30.58
C LEU A 386 -1.02 28.52 31.46
N GLN A 387 -1.07 27.33 30.86
CA GLN A 387 -1.31 26.05 31.54
C GLN A 387 -0.06 25.15 31.49
N PHE A 388 1.11 25.75 31.25
CA PHE A 388 2.41 25.08 31.24
C PHE A 388 2.90 24.83 32.67
N MET A 389 2.43 23.74 33.27
CA MET A 389 2.78 23.37 34.65
C MET A 389 3.84 22.27 34.71
N GLU A 390 3.77 21.35 33.75
CA GLU A 390 4.66 20.21 33.61
C GLU A 390 5.24 20.21 32.21
N LEU A 391 6.57 20.00 32.09
CA LEU A 391 7.28 20.08 30.82
C LEU A 391 6.82 19.04 29.79
N TYR A 392 6.24 17.93 30.26
CA TYR A 392 5.85 16.78 29.45
C TYR A 392 4.36 16.76 29.08
N TYR A 393 3.59 17.81 29.39
CA TYR A 393 2.21 17.94 28.91
C TYR A 393 2.07 19.06 27.89
N HIS A 394 1.35 18.75 26.81
CA HIS A 394 1.07 19.68 25.72
C HIS A 394 -0.39 19.58 25.27
N PHE A 395 -0.92 20.69 24.77
CA PHE A 395 -2.17 20.74 24.04
C PHE A 395 -1.87 20.72 22.53
N LEU A 396 -2.21 19.63 21.86
CA LEU A 396 -1.90 19.42 20.43
C LEU A 396 -2.91 20.09 19.51
N ASN A 397 -4.18 20.05 19.91
CA ASN A 397 -5.31 20.61 19.19
C ASN A 397 -6.22 21.40 20.15
N MET A 398 -7.26 22.02 19.60
CA MET A 398 -8.30 22.72 20.38
C MET A 398 -9.63 22.51 19.67
N ASP A 399 -10.61 22.00 20.41
CA ASP A 399 -11.95 21.73 19.90
C ASP A 399 -12.94 22.78 20.39
N SER A 400 -14.02 22.98 19.62
CA SER A 400 -15.15 23.81 20.04
C SER A 400 -16.39 22.95 20.16
N ASP A 401 -17.00 22.98 21.34
CA ASP A 401 -18.21 22.21 21.65
C ASP A 401 -19.18 23.04 22.51
N ARG A 402 -20.36 22.50 22.81
CA ARG A 402 -21.40 23.15 23.61
C ARG A 402 -21.87 22.25 24.74
N TYR A 403 -21.83 22.77 25.96
CA TYR A 403 -22.30 22.08 27.16
C TYR A 403 -23.38 22.88 27.88
N VAL A 404 -24.23 22.20 28.64
CA VAL A 404 -25.18 22.85 29.54
C VAL A 404 -24.48 23.08 30.88
N LEU A 405 -24.13 24.34 31.17
CA LEU A 405 -23.48 24.79 32.40
C LEU A 405 -24.47 25.70 33.15
N ASP A 406 -24.74 25.40 34.43
CA ASP A 406 -25.74 26.10 35.25
C ASP A 406 -27.12 26.25 34.59
N GLY A 407 -27.55 25.22 33.85
CA GLY A 407 -28.82 25.21 33.14
C GLY A 407 -28.85 26.06 31.86
N ARG A 408 -27.72 26.62 31.42
CA ARG A 408 -27.59 27.39 30.18
C ARG A 408 -26.66 26.71 29.21
N LEU A 409 -27.01 26.73 27.92
CA LEU A 409 -26.13 26.23 26.87
C LEU A 409 -24.97 27.21 26.68
N ARG A 410 -23.74 26.75 26.91
CA ARG A 410 -22.50 27.49 26.75
C ARG A 410 -21.61 26.81 25.72
N GLN A 411 -21.14 27.57 24.75
CA GLN A 411 -20.08 27.18 23.84
C GLN A 411 -18.76 27.35 24.56
N VAL A 412 -17.93 26.32 24.46
CA VAL A 412 -16.62 26.25 25.09
C VAL A 412 -15.57 25.90 24.05
N LEU A 413 -14.33 26.24 24.36
CA LEU A 413 -13.16 25.69 23.71
C LEU A 413 -12.45 24.83 24.74
N LEU A 414 -12.06 23.62 24.34
CA LEU A 414 -11.38 22.69 25.23
C LEU A 414 -10.24 21.98 24.49
N ALA A 415 -9.28 21.52 25.28
CA ALA A 415 -8.18 20.71 24.80
C ALA A 415 -7.74 19.72 25.88
N ALA A 416 -7.38 18.51 25.45
CA ALA A 416 -6.81 17.49 26.31
C ALA A 416 -5.33 17.78 26.60
N ARG A 417 -4.90 17.62 27.86
CA ARG A 417 -3.46 17.66 28.19
C ARG A 417 -2.85 16.32 27.84
N GLU A 418 -2.13 16.29 26.74
CA GLU A 418 -1.52 15.08 26.21
C GLU A 418 -0.08 14.94 26.68
N LEU A 419 0.32 13.69 26.95
CA LEU A 419 1.68 13.36 27.36
C LEU A 419 2.63 13.35 26.16
N ASP A 420 3.75 14.05 26.29
CA ASP A 420 4.92 13.93 25.42
C ASP A 420 6.14 13.41 26.22
N PRO A 421 6.45 12.10 26.13
CA PRO A 421 7.59 11.51 26.82
C PRO A 421 8.95 12.03 26.33
N ASP A 422 9.02 12.63 25.14
CA ASP A 422 10.26 13.22 24.61
C ASP A 422 10.53 14.63 25.16
N SER A 423 9.55 15.24 25.82
CA SER A 423 9.70 16.52 26.55
C SER A 423 10.17 16.34 28.00
N LEU A 424 10.33 15.09 28.48
CA LEU A 424 10.92 14.82 29.80
C LEU A 424 12.38 15.32 29.88
N PRO A 425 12.89 15.73 31.06
CA PRO A 425 14.31 16.01 31.27
C PRO A 425 15.21 14.86 30.82
N ALA A 426 16.38 15.16 30.25
CA ALA A 426 17.23 14.17 29.60
C ALA A 426 17.66 12.99 30.51
N ASP A 427 17.81 13.24 31.82
CA ASP A 427 18.08 12.23 32.84
C ASP A 427 16.87 11.36 33.19
N ALA A 428 15.66 11.89 32.98
CA ALA A 428 14.39 11.19 33.16
C ALA A 428 13.90 10.47 31.88
N GLN A 429 14.57 10.61 30.74
CA GLN A 429 14.22 9.94 29.47
C GLN A 429 14.67 8.47 29.41
N ASN A 430 14.64 7.76 30.53
CA ASN A 430 14.95 6.33 30.57
C ASN A 430 13.72 5.48 30.20
N TRP A 431 13.94 4.19 29.96
CA TRP A 431 12.88 3.28 29.51
C TRP A 431 11.73 3.13 30.53
N VAL A 432 12.05 3.03 31.82
CA VAL A 432 11.06 2.89 32.90
C VAL A 432 10.14 4.10 32.91
N ASN A 433 10.71 5.30 32.87
CA ASN A 433 9.93 6.53 32.86
C ASN A 433 9.04 6.61 31.61
N ARG A 434 9.60 6.38 30.42
CA ARG A 434 8.86 6.52 29.16
C ARG A 434 7.79 5.47 28.91
N ARG A 435 7.90 4.29 29.53
CA ARG A 435 7.03 3.14 29.22
C ARG A 435 6.17 2.66 30.38
N LEU A 436 6.58 2.89 31.63
CA LEU A 436 5.90 2.36 32.82
C LEU A 436 5.37 3.44 33.77
N GLN A 437 6.03 4.60 33.85
CA GLN A 437 5.65 5.64 34.81
C GLN A 437 4.88 6.81 34.17
N TYR A 438 5.42 7.39 33.10
CA TYR A 438 4.76 8.43 32.32
C TYR A 438 4.04 7.77 31.15
N THR A 439 2.78 7.38 31.38
CA THR A 439 2.00 6.51 30.49
C THR A 439 0.73 7.17 29.95
N HIS A 440 0.28 8.27 30.56
CA HIS A 440 -0.98 8.94 30.22
C HIS A 440 -0.88 10.47 30.26
N GLY A 441 -1.75 11.13 29.49
CA GLY A 441 -2.09 12.54 29.63
C GLY A 441 -2.92 12.83 30.89
N TYR A 442 -3.28 14.10 31.13
CA TYR A 442 -3.91 14.52 32.39
C TYR A 442 -5.02 15.56 32.22
N GLY A 443 -6.25 15.07 32.06
CA GLY A 443 -7.47 15.84 32.03
C GLY A 443 -7.55 16.82 30.86
N VAL A 444 -8.38 17.84 31.03
CA VAL A 444 -8.63 18.86 29.99
C VAL A 444 -8.48 20.26 30.57
N ALA A 445 -8.14 21.21 29.72
CA ALA A 445 -8.37 22.63 29.98
C ALA A 445 -9.59 23.07 29.18
N MET A 446 -10.40 23.96 29.74
CA MET A 446 -11.63 24.41 29.10
C MET A 446 -11.87 25.88 29.40
N SER A 447 -12.18 26.64 28.37
CA SER A 447 -12.50 28.07 28.42
C SER A 447 -13.88 28.30 27.80
N PRO A 448 -14.66 29.26 28.29
CA PRO A 448 -15.83 29.71 27.55
C PRO A 448 -15.42 30.32 26.20
N ALA A 449 -16.29 30.18 25.20
CA ALA A 449 -16.10 30.84 23.91
C ALA A 449 -16.18 32.37 24.01
N THR A 450 -16.89 32.85 25.03
CA THR A 450 -17.01 34.25 25.43
C THR A 450 -16.31 34.48 26.76
N GLY A 451 -15.50 35.53 26.89
CA GLY A 451 -14.92 35.91 28.17
C GLY A 451 -13.41 35.90 28.13
N PHE A 452 -12.83 36.92 28.75
CA PHE A 452 -11.41 37.15 28.86
C PHE A 452 -11.15 37.98 30.11
N THR A 453 -9.97 37.84 30.69
CA THR A 453 -9.58 38.67 31.82
C THR A 453 -9.53 40.14 31.39
N PRO A 454 -10.25 41.07 32.05
CA PRO A 454 -10.33 42.46 31.60
C PRO A 454 -8.98 43.20 31.54
N GLU A 455 -8.02 42.75 32.34
CA GLU A 455 -6.72 43.40 32.52
C GLU A 455 -5.69 42.96 31.46
N GLU A 456 -5.64 41.66 31.16
CA GLU A 456 -4.59 41.05 30.33
C GLU A 456 -5.12 40.48 29.01
N GLY A 457 -6.44 40.40 28.84
CA GLY A 457 -7.06 39.81 27.64
C GLY A 457 -6.80 38.32 27.49
N ARG A 458 -6.58 37.60 28.60
CA ARG A 458 -6.32 36.15 28.59
C ARG A 458 -7.63 35.35 28.65
N PRO A 459 -7.66 34.12 28.14
CA PRO A 459 -8.82 33.25 28.34
C PRO A 459 -9.09 33.03 29.82
N GLU A 460 -10.37 33.09 30.19
CA GLU A 460 -10.85 32.54 31.45
C GLU A 460 -10.96 31.01 31.33
N PHE A 461 -10.96 30.28 32.45
CA PHE A 461 -11.03 28.82 32.43
C PHE A 461 -12.14 28.29 33.35
N PHE A 462 -12.98 27.41 32.80
CA PHE A 462 -13.89 26.57 33.56
C PHE A 462 -13.19 25.36 34.17
N ILE A 463 -12.15 24.86 33.49
CA ILE A 463 -11.29 23.77 33.94
C ILE A 463 -9.84 24.14 33.64
N GLN A 464 -8.98 24.09 34.66
CA GLN A 464 -7.57 24.45 34.55
C GLN A 464 -6.72 23.72 35.60
N ASP A 465 -5.42 23.92 35.49
CA ASP A 465 -4.38 23.54 36.44
C ASP A 465 -4.13 22.04 36.64
N ILE A 466 -3.04 21.78 37.37
CA ILE A 466 -2.61 20.49 37.89
C ILE A 466 -2.28 20.71 39.38
N PRO A 467 -2.95 20.01 40.32
CA PRO A 467 -4.16 19.20 40.15
C PRO A 467 -5.32 19.99 39.54
N ILE A 468 -6.25 19.30 38.87
CA ILE A 468 -7.38 19.95 38.16
C ILE A 468 -8.24 20.76 39.13
N ARG A 469 -8.53 21.99 38.73
CA ARG A 469 -9.46 22.93 39.38
C ARG A 469 -10.50 23.40 38.39
N GLY A 470 -11.71 23.62 38.85
CA GLY A 470 -12.78 24.10 37.99
C GLY A 470 -14.16 23.86 38.56
N GLU A 471 -15.16 24.35 37.83
CA GLU A 471 -16.58 24.22 38.18
C GLU A 471 -17.14 22.84 37.78
N ILE A 472 -16.48 22.19 36.80
CA ILE A 472 -16.90 20.91 36.24
C ILE A 472 -16.03 19.79 36.85
N PRO A 473 -16.63 18.84 37.58
CA PRO A 473 -15.86 17.76 38.21
C PRO A 473 -15.37 16.75 37.17
N ILE A 474 -14.06 16.53 37.13
CA ILE A 474 -13.43 15.44 36.38
C ILE A 474 -13.09 14.33 37.38
N LEU A 475 -13.74 13.17 37.21
CA LEU A 475 -13.60 12.03 38.13
C LEU A 475 -12.35 11.19 37.85
N ARG A 476 -11.99 11.04 36.57
CA ARG A 476 -10.80 10.29 36.11
C ARG A 476 -10.06 11.11 35.06
N PRO A 477 -8.98 11.80 35.44
CA PRO A 477 -8.23 12.66 34.52
C PRO A 477 -7.29 11.89 33.59
N GLU A 478 -7.04 10.60 33.80
CA GLU A 478 -6.00 9.87 33.08
C GLU A 478 -6.36 9.63 31.60
N LEU A 479 -5.52 10.12 30.69
CA LEU A 479 -5.74 10.01 29.24
C LEU A 479 -4.73 9.02 28.60
N TYR A 480 -5.15 7.77 28.45
CA TYR A 480 -4.30 6.70 27.89
C TYR A 480 -4.35 6.59 26.36
N TYR A 481 -5.34 7.21 25.74
CA TYR A 481 -5.50 7.28 24.30
C TYR A 481 -5.61 8.75 23.90
N GLY A 482 -4.74 9.19 23.01
CA GLY A 482 -4.65 10.58 22.57
C GLY A 482 -4.05 10.69 21.17
N GLU A 483 -3.87 11.91 20.71
CA GLU A 483 -3.27 12.25 19.42
C GLU A 483 -1.73 12.38 19.49
N SER A 484 -1.16 12.28 20.68
CA SER A 484 0.28 12.32 20.92
C SER A 484 1.04 11.25 20.14
N PRO A 485 2.24 11.56 19.63
CA PRO A 485 3.08 10.61 18.90
C PRO A 485 3.67 9.48 19.79
N ALA A 486 3.29 9.40 21.06
CA ALA A 486 3.71 8.34 21.96
C ALA A 486 3.36 6.94 21.40
N THR A 487 4.40 6.15 21.10
CA THR A 487 4.24 4.89 20.35
C THR A 487 3.46 3.79 21.09
N PHE A 488 3.74 3.59 22.38
CA PHE A 488 3.02 2.65 23.25
C PHE A 488 3.36 2.91 24.72
N ALA A 489 2.45 2.54 25.63
CA ALA A 489 2.67 2.51 27.06
C ALA A 489 2.41 1.10 27.60
N ILE A 490 3.09 0.74 28.70
CA ILE A 490 2.83 -0.47 29.46
C ILE A 490 2.30 0.00 30.81
N VAL A 491 1.07 -0.38 31.08
CA VAL A 491 0.30 0.12 32.23
C VAL A 491 0.01 -1.02 33.20
N ASN A 492 -0.43 -0.69 34.41
CA ASN A 492 -0.70 -1.68 35.46
C ASN A 492 0.53 -2.58 35.74
N SER A 493 1.72 -1.96 35.81
CA SER A 493 2.97 -2.62 36.19
C SER A 493 3.14 -2.68 37.71
N THR A 494 4.20 -3.30 38.20
CA THR A 494 4.54 -3.25 39.64
C THR A 494 4.99 -1.86 40.10
N ALA A 495 5.48 -1.03 39.19
CA ALA A 495 5.80 0.36 39.45
C ALA A 495 4.55 1.23 39.25
N PRO A 496 4.26 2.18 40.17
CA PRO A 496 3.15 3.09 40.01
C PRO A 496 3.40 4.06 38.85
N GLU A 497 2.30 4.44 38.20
CA GLU A 497 2.23 5.48 37.18
C GLU A 497 2.27 6.85 37.87
N ILE A 498 2.78 7.87 37.18
CA ILE A 498 2.91 9.22 37.72
C ILE A 498 1.56 9.91 37.68
N ASP A 499 0.99 10.14 38.86
CA ASP A 499 -0.12 11.06 39.05
C ASP A 499 0.42 12.46 39.40
N PRO A 500 0.23 13.47 38.54
CA PRO A 500 0.62 14.84 38.81
C PRO A 500 -0.04 15.44 40.07
N SER A 501 -1.18 14.89 40.52
CA SER A 501 -1.83 15.31 41.77
C SER A 501 -1.25 14.69 43.04
N GLY A 502 -0.32 13.75 42.88
CA GLY A 502 0.32 13.01 43.95
C GLY A 502 -0.50 11.80 44.36
N GLY A 503 0.07 10.61 44.21
CA GLY A 503 -0.56 9.35 44.58
C GLY A 503 0.07 8.17 43.85
N ASP A 504 -0.16 6.97 44.38
CA ASP A 504 0.18 5.73 43.67
C ASP A 504 -0.97 5.39 42.72
N LEU A 505 -0.76 5.60 41.42
CA LEU A 505 -1.76 5.33 40.38
C LEU A 505 -1.39 4.05 39.62
N HIS A 506 -2.40 3.23 39.34
CA HIS A 506 -2.28 2.09 38.44
C HIS A 506 -3.50 2.08 37.53
N TYR A 507 -3.28 1.82 36.24
CA TYR A 507 -4.34 1.65 35.28
C TYR A 507 -5.31 0.54 35.69
N ASP A 508 -6.59 0.90 35.79
CA ASP A 508 -7.69 -0.01 36.13
C ASP A 508 -8.70 -0.18 34.98
N GLY A 509 -8.38 0.38 33.81
CA GLY A 509 -9.23 0.29 32.63
C GLY A 509 -9.23 -1.12 32.02
N PRO A 510 -10.27 -1.45 31.24
CA PRO A 510 -10.36 -2.75 30.59
C PRO A 510 -9.47 -2.87 29.34
N GLY A 511 -8.97 -1.75 28.80
CA GLY A 511 -8.33 -1.68 27.50
C GLY A 511 -6.86 -2.10 27.48
N GLY A 512 -6.37 -2.44 26.30
CA GLY A 512 -5.00 -2.87 26.08
C GLY A 512 -4.83 -4.38 26.12
N VAL A 513 -3.64 -4.86 25.74
CA VAL A 513 -3.38 -6.30 25.62
C VAL A 513 -2.67 -6.79 26.87
N ASP A 514 -3.33 -7.69 27.60
CA ASP A 514 -2.76 -8.30 28.80
C ASP A 514 -1.45 -9.06 28.51
N LEU A 515 -0.37 -8.63 29.19
CA LEU A 515 0.98 -9.17 29.08
C LEU A 515 1.31 -10.21 30.18
N GLY A 516 0.33 -10.76 30.90
CA GLY A 516 0.57 -11.68 32.02
C GLY A 516 1.28 -13.01 31.71
N SER A 517 1.61 -13.32 30.44
CA SER A 517 2.36 -14.54 30.08
C SER A 517 3.69 -14.23 29.40
N THR A 518 4.74 -14.99 29.74
CA THR A 518 6.07 -14.86 29.15
C THR A 518 6.05 -14.94 27.62
N PHE A 519 5.14 -15.74 27.05
CA PHE A 519 4.99 -15.86 25.60
C PHE A 519 4.44 -14.57 24.96
N ARG A 520 3.42 -13.94 25.54
CA ARG A 520 2.92 -12.65 25.05
C ARG A 520 3.96 -11.55 25.18
N ARG A 521 4.68 -11.53 26.31
CA ARG A 521 5.79 -10.59 26.54
C ARG A 521 6.89 -10.76 25.51
N LEU A 522 7.28 -11.99 25.18
CA LEU A 522 8.24 -12.28 24.12
C LEU A 522 7.74 -11.82 22.74
N ALA A 523 6.47 -12.06 22.42
CA ALA A 523 5.89 -11.67 21.14
C ALA A 523 5.88 -10.13 20.97
N TYR A 524 5.46 -9.39 22.00
CA TYR A 524 5.47 -7.91 21.97
C TYR A 524 6.87 -7.32 22.06
N ALA A 525 7.77 -7.92 22.85
CA ALA A 525 9.19 -7.55 22.85
C ALA A 525 9.79 -7.65 21.46
N TRP A 526 9.47 -8.70 20.70
CA TRP A 526 9.91 -8.82 19.32
C TRP A 526 9.15 -7.87 18.36
N GLN A 527 7.86 -7.63 18.58
CA GLN A 527 7.06 -6.75 17.71
C GLN A 527 7.53 -5.29 17.80
N PHE A 528 7.78 -4.80 19.01
CA PHE A 528 8.27 -3.45 19.27
C PHE A 528 9.80 -3.34 19.24
N ALA A 529 10.51 -4.45 19.01
CA ALA A 529 11.97 -4.52 19.05
C ALA A 529 12.56 -4.01 20.40
N ASP A 530 11.89 -4.35 21.50
CA ASP A 530 12.18 -3.87 22.84
C ASP A 530 12.26 -5.04 23.84
N ILE A 531 13.49 -5.44 24.19
CA ILE A 531 13.73 -6.59 25.08
C ILE A 531 13.27 -6.32 26.51
N ASN A 532 13.16 -5.06 26.93
CA ASN A 532 12.80 -4.72 28.30
C ASN A 532 11.37 -5.18 28.63
N ILE A 533 10.48 -5.27 27.64
CA ILE A 533 9.12 -5.84 27.80
C ILE A 533 9.18 -7.29 28.31
N LEU A 534 10.20 -8.06 27.91
CA LEU A 534 10.38 -9.44 28.37
C LEU A 534 11.06 -9.54 29.74
N LEU A 535 11.83 -8.52 30.13
CA LEU A 535 12.68 -8.54 31.33
C LEU A 535 12.10 -7.79 32.53
N SER A 536 11.13 -6.91 32.34
CA SER A 536 10.54 -6.04 33.37
C SER A 536 9.37 -6.69 34.13
N ASP A 537 9.37 -6.73 35.46
CA ASP A 537 8.31 -7.44 36.20
C ASP A 537 7.00 -6.67 36.40
#